data_AF-A0A7R9ZV81-F1
#
_entry.id   AF-A0A7R9ZV81-F1
#
_cell.length_a   1.000
_cell.length_b   1.000
_cell.length_c   1.000
_cell.angle_alpha   90.00
_cell.angle_beta   90.00
_cell.angle_gamma   90.00
#
_symmetry.space_group_name_H-M   'P 1'
#
loop_
_entity.id
_entity.type
_entity.pdbx_description
1 polymer ?
#
loop_
_entity_poly.entity_id
_entity_poly.type
_entity_poly.pdbx_seq_one_letter_code
_entity_poly.pdbx_strand_id
1 'polypeptide(L)'
;REHELCSPIMWCRLFSRHVGVRNGAAVLFSRTASRSTAELDGGARAQAAHLPPNLQASAKHLQSAASDHTNSEFSTATTSILSAAEPEVKQATLPVVDLACWDDEGSRAEIGAQIKQACEESGFFYLANHGVSAPSMEAALAATKEFFALPLEVKREIQWKAFVGEVYHPSARGYCGLRGEGLDPSALADDKEFVDLGLDVQLGPGVQPKDRPFCGPNKWPRCVVGEKPMIKDSLEQYIEECRRAAEKLLRAVALSLDLDFDFFEQLTDDPVVIHRIIHYPAVEKFEESGLRISAGKHTDY
;
A
#
# COMPACT_ATOMS: atom_id res chain seq x y z
N ARG A 1 -11.13 -17.59 -20.16
CA ARG A 1 -11.62 -17.91 -18.80
C ARG A 1 -10.65 -17.25 -17.86
N GLU A 2 -10.87 -15.97 -17.63
CA GLU A 2 -10.00 -15.11 -16.83
C GLU A 2 -10.49 -15.19 -15.39
N HIS A 3 -9.63 -15.67 -14.49
CA HIS A 3 -9.85 -15.55 -13.07
C HIS A 3 -9.12 -14.27 -12.62
N GLU A 4 -9.84 -13.15 -12.56
CA GLU A 4 -9.39 -11.97 -11.82
C GLU A 4 -9.46 -12.31 -10.33
N LEU A 5 -8.32 -12.60 -9.71
CA LEU A 5 -8.19 -12.65 -8.25
C LEU A 5 -8.21 -11.22 -7.72
N CYS A 6 -9.39 -10.73 -7.35
CA CYS A 6 -9.54 -9.50 -6.57
C CYS A 6 -9.89 -9.91 -5.14
N SER A 7 -8.88 -9.96 -4.27
CA SER A 7 -9.06 -10.15 -2.83
C SER A 7 -8.89 -8.79 -2.15
N PRO A 8 -9.83 -8.34 -1.31
CA PRO A 8 -9.62 -7.13 -0.51
C PRO A 8 -8.57 -7.42 0.56
N ILE A 9 -7.36 -6.90 0.38
CA ILE A 9 -6.29 -7.00 1.38
C ILE A 9 -6.54 -5.92 2.43
N MET A 10 -6.88 -6.34 3.64
CA MET A 10 -6.97 -5.47 4.81
C MET A 10 -5.62 -5.45 5.50
N TRP A 11 -4.99 -4.28 5.54
CA TRP A 11 -3.69 -4.08 6.19
C TRP A 11 -3.92 -3.52 7.60
N CYS A 12 -3.44 -4.22 8.62
CA CYS A 12 -3.45 -3.74 10.00
C CYS A 12 -2.04 -3.88 10.56
N ARG A 13 -1.36 -2.76 10.80
CA ARG A 13 -0.12 -2.72 11.58
C ARG A 13 -0.34 -1.82 12.79
N LEU A 14 -0.02 -2.36 13.96
CA LEU A 14 -0.09 -1.66 15.23
C LEU A 14 1.29 -1.08 15.56
N PHE A 15 1.37 0.24 15.71
CA PHE A 15 2.53 0.90 16.28
C PHE A 15 2.19 1.51 17.64
N SER A 16 2.91 1.06 18.67
CA SER A 16 2.93 1.67 19.99
C SER A 16 3.88 2.89 19.98
N ARG A 17 3.36 4.07 20.33
CA ARG A 17 4.20 5.20 20.76
C ARG A 17 4.74 4.87 22.15
N HIS A 18 6.04 4.57 22.23
CA HIS A 18 6.91 4.69 23.41
C HIS A 18 6.22 4.51 24.78
N VAL A 19 6.04 3.26 25.21
CA VAL A 19 5.89 2.94 26.63
C VAL A 19 7.21 2.38 27.13
N GLY A 20 7.96 3.21 27.84
CA GLY A 20 9.19 2.80 28.50
C GLY A 20 8.89 1.89 29.68
N VAL A 21 9.16 0.60 29.54
CA VAL A 21 9.23 -0.33 30.67
C VAL A 21 10.70 -0.57 31.01
N ARG A 22 11.09 -0.17 32.22
CA ARG A 22 12.40 -0.41 32.80
C ARG A 22 12.46 -1.81 33.43
N ASN A 23 13.63 -2.43 33.29
CA ASN A 23 14.24 -3.54 34.04
C ASN A 23 14.07 -4.97 33.47
N GLY A 24 15.21 -5.56 33.09
CA GLY A 24 15.39 -7.01 32.89
C GLY A 24 16.21 -7.33 31.64
N ALA A 25 17.53 -7.50 31.79
CA ALA A 25 18.48 -7.64 30.69
C ALA A 25 18.41 -8.99 29.94
N ALA A 26 18.55 -8.95 28.61
CA ALA A 26 19.51 -9.75 27.84
C ALA A 26 19.71 -9.12 26.46
N VAL A 27 20.93 -8.64 26.21
CA VAL A 27 21.38 -8.04 24.95
C VAL A 27 22.10 -9.11 24.14
N LEU A 28 21.82 -9.20 22.84
CA LEU A 28 22.80 -9.66 21.86
C LEU A 28 22.71 -8.78 20.59
N PHE A 29 23.76 -7.97 20.37
CA PHE A 29 23.96 -7.20 19.13
C PHE A 29 24.88 -7.97 18.18
N SER A 30 24.59 -7.88 16.87
CA SER A 30 25.58 -8.08 15.82
C SER A 30 25.66 -6.83 14.94
N ARG A 31 26.89 -6.53 14.52
CA ARG A 31 27.45 -5.21 14.20
C ARG A 31 27.08 -4.70 12.80
N THR A 32 26.88 -3.40 12.67
CA THR A 32 27.55 -2.63 11.60
C THR A 32 28.13 -1.34 12.17
N ALA A 33 29.38 -1.07 11.80
CA ALA A 33 30.21 0.01 12.33
C ALA A 33 29.78 1.36 11.78
N SER A 34 29.75 2.36 12.67
CA SER A 34 29.62 3.78 12.37
C SER A 34 30.96 4.38 11.93
N ARG A 35 30.90 5.41 11.07
CA ARG A 35 31.82 6.56 11.09
C ARG A 35 31.09 7.86 10.73
N SER A 36 30.63 8.52 11.80
CA SER A 36 30.76 9.94 12.17
C SER A 36 31.09 11.04 11.13
N THR A 37 30.15 11.99 11.04
CA THR A 37 30.24 13.47 11.23
C THR A 37 31.26 14.35 10.49
N ALA A 38 30.75 15.38 9.82
CA ALA A 38 31.18 16.78 10.05
C ALA A 38 30.07 17.78 9.62
N GLU A 39 29.68 18.66 10.54
CA GLU A 39 28.88 19.88 10.31
C GLU A 39 29.75 20.95 9.62
N LEU A 40 29.16 21.77 8.75
CA LEU A 40 29.51 23.19 8.58
C LEU A 40 28.31 24.00 8.07
N ASP A 41 28.21 25.20 8.64
CA ASP A 41 27.15 26.20 8.60
C ASP A 41 27.33 27.20 7.42
N GLY A 42 26.25 27.90 7.02
CA GLY A 42 26.32 29.21 6.34
C GLY A 42 26.05 29.31 4.81
N GLY A 43 24.92 29.96 4.47
CA GLY A 43 24.90 31.16 3.61
C GLY A 43 25.04 31.10 2.07
N ALA A 44 23.92 31.36 1.38
CA ALA A 44 23.74 32.20 0.18
C ALA A 44 24.18 31.75 -1.25
N ARG A 45 23.19 31.87 -2.16
CA ARG A 45 23.20 32.28 -3.59
C ARG A 45 23.84 31.37 -4.68
N ALA A 46 22.94 30.94 -5.57
CA ALA A 46 23.00 30.90 -7.05
C ALA A 46 24.32 30.57 -7.77
N GLN A 47 24.33 29.52 -8.60
CA GLN A 47 24.60 29.57 -10.05
C GLN A 47 24.56 28.18 -10.72
N ALA A 48 24.31 28.20 -12.02
CA ALA A 48 24.21 27.07 -12.92
C ALA A 48 25.58 26.44 -13.31
N ALA A 49 25.50 25.22 -13.82
CA ALA A 49 26.47 24.51 -14.67
C ALA A 49 27.75 23.92 -14.02
N HIS A 50 27.79 22.59 -13.86
CA HIS A 50 28.84 21.71 -14.42
C HIS A 50 28.58 20.23 -14.04
N LEU A 51 28.42 19.37 -15.04
CA LEU A 51 28.50 17.91 -14.92
C LEU A 51 29.96 17.47 -15.20
N PRO A 52 30.54 16.52 -14.44
CA PRO A 52 31.90 16.04 -14.67
C PRO A 52 32.02 15.09 -15.90
N PRO A 53 33.19 15.05 -16.58
CA PRO A 53 33.34 14.54 -17.94
C PRO A 53 33.86 13.10 -18.00
N ASN A 54 32.96 12.11 -17.98
CA ASN A 54 33.34 10.74 -18.33
C ASN A 54 32.11 9.92 -18.80
N LEU A 55 31.56 10.31 -19.95
CA LEU A 55 30.62 9.51 -20.76
C LEU A 55 30.74 9.94 -22.23
N GLN A 56 31.92 9.75 -22.82
CA GLN A 56 32.11 9.77 -24.28
C GLN A 56 33.20 8.75 -24.65
N ALA A 57 32.79 7.52 -24.97
CA ALA A 57 33.45 6.65 -25.94
C ALA A 57 32.72 5.31 -26.01
N SER A 58 31.88 5.11 -27.05
CA SER A 58 31.76 3.88 -27.86
C SER A 58 30.46 3.91 -28.67
N ALA A 59 30.38 4.86 -29.60
CA ALA A 59 29.43 4.82 -30.71
C ALA A 59 30.19 5.25 -31.97
N LYS A 60 31.05 4.35 -32.46
CA LYS A 60 31.66 4.37 -33.81
C LYS A 60 32.54 3.13 -33.95
N HIS A 61 31.93 2.02 -34.36
CA HIS A 61 32.49 0.99 -35.26
C HIS A 61 31.44 -0.13 -35.40
N LEU A 62 30.37 0.17 -36.15
CA LEU A 62 29.45 -0.82 -36.69
C LEU A 62 29.24 -0.48 -38.17
N GLN A 63 30.21 -0.87 -39.00
CA GLN A 63 30.07 -1.10 -40.44
C GLN A 63 31.42 -1.53 -41.01
N SER A 64 31.76 -2.82 -40.89
CA SER A 64 32.45 -3.63 -41.91
C SER A 64 32.92 -4.96 -41.30
N ALA A 65 32.16 -6.03 -41.48
CA ALA A 65 32.64 -7.41 -41.57
C ALA A 65 31.43 -8.33 -41.76
N ALA A 66 30.79 -8.21 -42.92
CA ALA A 66 29.93 -9.26 -43.44
C ALA A 66 30.70 -9.91 -44.59
N SER A 67 31.46 -10.95 -44.28
CA SER A 67 31.89 -11.96 -45.25
C SER A 67 32.73 -13.03 -44.54
N ASP A 68 32.21 -14.26 -44.66
CA ASP A 68 32.93 -15.53 -44.71
C ASP A 68 33.21 -16.33 -43.42
N HIS A 69 32.67 -17.55 -43.50
CA HIS A 69 33.04 -18.81 -42.84
C HIS A 69 32.29 -19.27 -41.57
N THR A 70 31.29 -20.11 -41.87
CA THR A 70 30.96 -21.43 -41.27
C THR A 70 30.40 -21.51 -39.85
N ASN A 71 29.07 -21.66 -39.81
CA ASN A 71 28.27 -22.27 -38.76
C ASN A 71 28.74 -23.70 -38.42
N SER A 72 29.08 -23.97 -37.15
CA SER A 72 28.86 -25.29 -36.52
C SER A 72 29.14 -25.29 -35.00
N GLU A 73 30.10 -24.50 -34.50
CA GLU A 73 30.62 -24.72 -33.13
C GLU A 73 30.06 -23.80 -32.03
N PHE A 74 29.23 -22.80 -32.36
CA PHE A 74 28.61 -21.92 -31.35
C PHE A 74 27.27 -22.42 -30.79
N SER A 75 26.75 -23.54 -31.30
CA SER A 75 25.44 -24.08 -30.88
C SER A 75 25.52 -24.89 -29.57
N THR A 76 26.64 -25.55 -29.29
CA THR A 76 26.78 -26.42 -28.11
C THR A 76 27.19 -25.69 -26.84
N ALA A 77 27.89 -24.55 -26.92
CA ALA A 77 28.29 -23.79 -25.73
C ALA A 77 27.14 -22.97 -25.11
N THR A 78 26.17 -22.55 -25.91
CA THR A 78 25.04 -21.71 -25.45
C THR A 78 23.92 -22.54 -24.82
N THR A 79 23.88 -23.85 -25.07
CA THR A 79 22.87 -24.76 -24.51
C THR A 79 23.23 -25.20 -23.07
N SER A 80 24.48 -25.03 -22.65
CA SER A 80 24.96 -25.48 -21.32
C SER A 80 24.79 -24.44 -20.19
N ILE A 81 24.38 -23.21 -20.49
CA ILE A 81 24.24 -22.12 -19.49
C ILE A 81 22.76 -21.84 -19.15
N LEU A 82 21.81 -22.43 -19.88
CA LEU A 82 20.35 -22.28 -19.66
C LEU A 82 19.75 -23.39 -18.78
N SER A 83 20.55 -24.05 -17.95
CA SER A 83 20.08 -25.04 -16.97
C SER A 83 20.31 -24.60 -15.52
N ALA A 84 20.38 -23.29 -15.26
CA ALA A 84 20.09 -22.81 -13.91
C ALA A 84 18.60 -23.04 -13.70
N ALA A 85 18.27 -24.07 -12.91
CA ALA A 85 16.90 -24.38 -12.52
C ALA A 85 16.19 -23.08 -12.10
N GLU A 86 15.05 -22.79 -12.72
CA GLU A 86 14.16 -21.74 -12.24
C GLU A 86 13.96 -21.99 -10.74
N PRO A 87 14.12 -20.97 -9.87
CA PRO A 87 13.93 -21.17 -8.45
C PRO A 87 12.53 -21.73 -8.26
N GLU A 88 12.45 -22.92 -7.67
CA GLU A 88 11.19 -23.57 -7.34
C GLU A 88 10.42 -22.61 -6.43
N VAL A 89 9.45 -21.91 -7.01
CA VAL A 89 8.57 -21.01 -6.26
C VAL A 89 7.72 -21.90 -5.39
N LYS A 90 8.17 -22.13 -4.15
CA LYS A 90 7.33 -22.76 -3.13
C LYS A 90 6.06 -21.93 -3.04
N GLN A 91 4.93 -22.57 -3.33
CA GLN A 91 3.62 -21.96 -3.20
C GLN A 91 3.43 -21.59 -1.73
N ALA A 92 3.69 -20.33 -1.39
CA ALA A 92 3.55 -19.84 -0.04
C ALA A 92 2.05 -19.76 0.27
N THR A 93 1.57 -20.65 1.13
CA THR A 93 0.21 -20.59 1.66
C THR A 93 0.22 -19.68 2.89
N LEU A 94 -0.48 -18.55 2.82
CA LEU A 94 -0.67 -17.70 4.00
C LEU A 94 -1.63 -18.36 4.99
N PRO A 95 -1.41 -18.21 6.30
CA PRO A 95 -2.35 -18.65 7.32
C PRO A 95 -3.75 -18.03 7.12
N VAL A 96 -4.78 -18.77 7.54
CA VAL A 96 -6.16 -18.26 7.61
C VAL A 96 -6.58 -18.27 9.06
N VAL A 97 -6.94 -17.11 9.60
CA VAL A 97 -7.51 -16.96 10.94
C VAL A 97 -9.03 -16.84 10.79
N ASP A 98 -9.78 -17.72 11.45
CA ASP A 98 -11.23 -17.77 11.36
C ASP A 98 -11.88 -17.17 12.61
N LEU A 99 -12.74 -16.15 12.42
CA LEU A 99 -13.48 -15.47 13.50
C LEU A 99 -14.90 -16.02 13.72
N ALA A 100 -15.28 -17.16 13.12
CA ALA A 100 -16.64 -17.72 13.26
C ALA A 100 -17.08 -17.92 14.71
N CYS A 101 -16.13 -18.30 15.59
CA CYS A 101 -16.40 -18.53 17.01
C CYS A 101 -16.07 -17.31 17.90
N TRP A 102 -15.74 -16.14 17.34
CA TRP A 102 -15.29 -14.96 18.09
C TRP A 102 -16.17 -14.57 19.28
N ASP A 103 -17.48 -14.78 19.16
CA ASP A 103 -18.46 -14.45 20.20
C ASP A 103 -18.45 -15.45 21.37
N ASP A 104 -17.83 -16.62 21.22
CA ASP A 104 -17.53 -17.56 22.31
C ASP A 104 -16.22 -17.16 23.01
N GLU A 105 -16.32 -16.71 24.26
CA GLU A 105 -15.18 -16.28 25.08
C GLU A 105 -14.09 -17.37 25.20
N GLY A 106 -14.49 -18.65 25.24
CA GLY A 106 -13.56 -19.78 25.33
C GLY A 106 -12.65 -19.94 24.11
N SER A 107 -13.05 -19.41 22.96
CA SER A 107 -12.31 -19.51 21.70
C SER A 107 -11.30 -18.37 21.48
N ARG A 108 -11.46 -17.24 22.18
CA ARG A 108 -10.71 -16.00 21.87
C ARG A 108 -9.21 -16.13 22.11
N ALA A 109 -8.79 -16.88 23.13
CA ALA A 109 -7.38 -17.12 23.42
C ALA A 109 -6.69 -17.90 22.28
N GLU A 110 -7.38 -18.90 21.72
CA GLU A 110 -6.89 -19.69 20.59
C GLU A 110 -6.78 -18.82 19.32
N ILE A 111 -7.78 -17.97 19.06
CA ILE A 111 -7.73 -17.00 17.95
C ILE A 111 -6.53 -16.05 18.11
N GLY A 112 -6.29 -15.54 19.32
CA GLY A 112 -5.11 -14.72 19.64
C GLY A 112 -3.79 -15.45 19.35
N ALA A 113 -3.69 -16.73 19.72
CA ALA A 113 -2.51 -17.55 19.45
C ALA A 113 -2.27 -17.75 17.95
N GLN A 114 -3.31 -17.99 17.16
CA GLN A 114 -3.22 -18.12 15.70
C GLN A 114 -2.76 -16.82 15.04
N ILE A 115 -3.26 -15.67 15.51
CA ILE A 115 -2.80 -14.35 15.04
C ILE A 115 -1.33 -14.14 15.36
N LYS A 116 -0.90 -14.46 16.59
CA LYS A 116 0.51 -14.34 17.01
C LYS A 116 1.41 -15.13 16.08
N GLN A 117 1.09 -16.41 15.87
CA GLN A 117 1.85 -17.30 15.01
C GLN A 117 1.92 -16.76 13.57
N ALA A 118 0.79 -16.34 13.00
CA ALA A 118 0.75 -15.81 11.64
C ALA A 118 1.59 -14.52 11.48
N CYS A 119 1.55 -13.62 12.47
CA CYS A 119 2.35 -12.41 12.49
C CYS A 119 3.86 -12.71 12.60
N GLU A 120 4.26 -13.67 13.43
CA GLU A 120 5.67 -14.01 13.66
C GLU A 120 6.28 -14.81 12.51
N GLU A 121 5.53 -15.72 11.89
CA GLU A 121 6.03 -16.62 10.84
C GLU A 121 5.95 -16.02 9.44
N SER A 122 4.81 -15.41 9.10
CA SER A 122 4.52 -14.93 7.74
C SER A 122 4.50 -13.41 7.62
N GLY A 123 4.19 -12.71 8.73
CA GLY A 123 3.88 -11.28 8.71
C GLY A 123 2.55 -10.94 8.02
N PHE A 124 1.79 -11.96 7.60
CA PHE A 124 0.58 -11.87 6.77
C PHE A 124 -0.35 -13.05 7.04
N PHE A 125 -1.65 -12.81 6.96
CA PHE A 125 -2.69 -13.85 7.01
C PHE A 125 -3.99 -13.38 6.34
N TYR A 126 -4.83 -14.33 5.95
CA TYR A 126 -6.21 -14.07 5.61
C TYR A 126 -7.08 -14.12 6.87
N LEU A 127 -8.08 -13.25 6.93
CA LEU A 127 -9.10 -13.28 7.96
C LEU A 127 -10.40 -13.83 7.34
N ALA A 128 -11.03 -14.80 7.99
CA ALA A 128 -12.31 -15.37 7.61
C ALA A 128 -13.39 -15.05 8.64
N ASN A 129 -14.65 -15.04 8.21
CA ASN A 129 -15.82 -14.79 9.08
C ASN A 129 -15.73 -13.49 9.91
N HIS A 130 -15.06 -12.47 9.36
CA HIS A 130 -14.84 -11.16 9.99
C HIS A 130 -16.10 -10.29 10.12
N GLY A 131 -17.20 -10.68 9.45
CA GLY A 131 -18.48 -9.99 9.53
C GLY A 131 -18.71 -8.91 8.47
N VAL A 132 -17.81 -8.74 7.50
CA VAL A 132 -18.09 -7.96 6.29
C VAL A 132 -18.84 -8.87 5.32
N SER A 133 -20.00 -8.43 4.86
CA SER A 133 -20.90 -9.28 4.08
C SER A 133 -20.40 -9.43 2.64
N ALA A 134 -20.61 -10.62 2.04
CA ALA A 134 -20.27 -10.85 0.63
C ALA A 134 -20.97 -9.85 -0.32
N PRO A 135 -22.27 -9.53 -0.14
CA PRO A 135 -22.92 -8.50 -0.96
C PRO A 135 -22.28 -7.11 -0.83
N SER A 136 -21.80 -6.73 0.36
CA SER A 136 -21.12 -5.44 0.58
C SER A 136 -19.77 -5.39 -0.15
N MET A 137 -18.99 -6.47 -0.08
CA MET A 137 -17.73 -6.61 -0.85
C MET A 137 -17.98 -6.52 -2.36
N GLU A 138 -18.98 -7.24 -2.87
CA GLU A 138 -19.34 -7.22 -4.29
C GLU A 138 -19.81 -5.84 -4.74
N ALA A 139 -20.66 -5.18 -3.95
CA ALA A 139 -21.15 -3.83 -4.23
C ALA A 139 -20.02 -2.79 -4.22
N ALA A 140 -19.09 -2.86 -3.25
CA ALA A 140 -17.94 -1.98 -3.17
C ALA A 140 -17.00 -2.16 -4.37
N LEU A 141 -16.76 -3.40 -4.79
CA LEU A 141 -15.95 -3.68 -5.98
C LEU A 141 -16.63 -3.18 -7.26
N ALA A 142 -17.95 -3.38 -7.40
CA ALA A 142 -18.72 -2.87 -8.52
C ALA A 142 -18.71 -1.34 -8.57
N ALA A 143 -18.93 -0.67 -7.43
CA ALA A 143 -18.86 0.78 -7.28
C ALA A 143 -17.47 1.33 -7.63
N THR A 144 -16.41 0.63 -7.22
CA THR A 144 -15.02 0.96 -7.58
C THR A 144 -14.82 0.92 -9.09
N LYS A 145 -15.26 -0.18 -9.75
CA LYS A 145 -15.19 -0.32 -11.21
C LYS A 145 -15.99 0.79 -11.92
N GLU A 146 -17.19 1.09 -11.44
CA GLU A 146 -18.04 2.14 -12.00
C GLU A 146 -17.41 3.54 -11.84
N PHE A 147 -16.83 3.85 -10.68
CA PHE A 147 -16.15 5.10 -10.43
C PHE A 147 -14.96 5.30 -11.39
N PHE A 148 -14.10 4.30 -11.54
CA PHE A 148 -12.91 4.43 -12.40
C PHE A 148 -13.24 4.48 -13.90
N ALA A 149 -14.42 3.97 -14.29
CA ALA A 149 -14.97 4.11 -15.64
C ALA A 149 -15.54 5.51 -15.94
N LEU A 150 -15.69 6.40 -14.94
CA LEU A 150 -16.13 7.78 -15.17
C LEU A 150 -15.10 8.56 -16.01
N PRO A 151 -15.55 9.56 -16.80
CA PRO A 151 -14.64 10.43 -17.53
C PRO A 151 -13.60 11.07 -16.61
N LEU A 152 -12.37 11.23 -17.09
CA LEU A 152 -11.28 11.79 -16.30
C LEU A 152 -11.63 13.15 -15.68
N GLU A 153 -12.31 14.02 -16.44
CA GLU A 153 -12.70 15.34 -15.94
C GLU A 153 -13.70 15.28 -14.77
N VAL A 154 -14.55 14.25 -14.74
CA VAL A 154 -15.46 13.99 -13.62
C VAL A 154 -14.67 13.51 -12.40
N LYS A 155 -13.72 12.57 -12.58
CA LYS A 155 -12.84 12.10 -11.50
C LYS A 155 -12.00 13.26 -10.91
N ARG A 156 -11.57 14.19 -11.77
CA ARG A 156 -10.79 15.37 -11.38
C ARG A 156 -11.55 16.41 -10.57
N GLU A 157 -12.89 16.37 -10.53
CA GLU A 157 -13.69 17.25 -9.66
C GLU A 157 -13.27 17.15 -8.18
N ILE A 158 -12.80 15.97 -7.77
CA ILE A 158 -12.35 15.68 -6.41
C ILE A 158 -10.82 15.50 -6.30
N GLN A 159 -10.05 15.89 -7.32
CA GLN A 159 -8.61 15.71 -7.32
C GLN A 159 -7.96 16.45 -6.14
N TRP A 160 -6.90 15.86 -5.58
CA TRP A 160 -6.02 16.58 -4.68
C TRP A 160 -5.51 17.86 -5.34
N LYS A 161 -5.91 18.99 -4.78
CA LYS A 161 -5.28 20.27 -5.08
C LYS A 161 -4.11 20.39 -4.11
N ALA A 162 -2.89 20.22 -4.62
CA ALA A 162 -1.71 20.60 -3.86
C ALA A 162 -1.85 22.08 -3.51
N PHE A 163 -2.05 22.41 -2.24
CA PHE A 163 -1.88 23.78 -1.80
C PHE A 163 -0.40 24.07 -1.86
N VAL A 164 -0.03 25.19 -2.49
CA VAL A 164 1.38 25.59 -2.66
C VAL A 164 2.07 25.57 -1.30
N GLY A 165 3.01 24.64 -1.11
CA GLY A 165 3.77 24.46 0.13
C GLY A 165 3.34 23.28 1.02
N GLU A 166 2.26 22.56 0.70
CA GLU A 166 1.83 21.38 1.46
C GLU A 166 1.87 20.11 0.59
N VAL A 167 2.53 19.07 1.10
CA VAL A 167 2.76 17.79 0.41
C VAL A 167 1.49 16.91 0.38
N TYR A 168 0.52 17.17 1.27
CA TYR A 168 -0.72 16.41 1.38
C TYR A 168 -1.92 17.31 1.66
N HIS A 169 -3.09 16.98 1.09
CA HIS A 169 -4.34 17.63 1.49
C HIS A 169 -4.64 17.25 2.95
N PRO A 170 -4.97 18.20 3.86
CA PRO A 170 -5.08 17.93 5.29
C PRO A 170 -6.03 16.79 5.67
N SER A 171 -7.12 16.61 4.92
CA SER A 171 -8.09 15.53 5.17
C SER A 171 -7.73 14.17 4.56
N ALA A 172 -6.72 14.09 3.68
CA ALA A 172 -6.43 12.90 2.85
C ALA A 172 -7.70 12.29 2.20
N ARG A 173 -8.50 13.13 1.54
CA ARG A 173 -9.69 12.72 0.78
C ARG A 173 -9.60 13.22 -0.65
N GLY A 174 -9.93 12.35 -1.60
CA GLY A 174 -10.07 12.71 -3.02
C GLY A 174 -9.25 11.84 -3.97
N TYR A 175 -9.32 12.22 -5.25
CA TYR A 175 -8.72 11.49 -6.35
C TYR A 175 -7.25 11.85 -6.56
N CYS A 176 -6.44 10.82 -6.84
CA CYS A 176 -5.09 10.91 -7.35
C CYS A 176 -5.03 10.20 -8.71
N GLY A 177 -4.65 10.95 -9.74
CA GLY A 177 -4.54 10.41 -11.09
C GLY A 177 -3.31 9.53 -11.27
N LEU A 178 -3.24 8.87 -12.44
CA LEU A 178 -2.08 8.06 -12.83
C LEU A 178 -0.77 8.83 -12.61
N ARG A 179 0.20 8.15 -11.98
CA ARG A 179 1.53 8.70 -11.68
C ARG A 179 1.52 9.91 -10.75
N GLY A 180 0.44 10.09 -9.97
CA GLY A 180 0.36 11.13 -8.95
C GLY A 180 1.07 10.77 -7.63
N GLU A 181 1.51 9.52 -7.46
CA GLU A 181 2.24 9.02 -6.29
C GLU A 181 3.38 8.10 -6.75
N GLY A 182 4.51 8.13 -6.05
CA GLY A 182 5.61 7.17 -6.22
C GLY A 182 6.02 6.62 -4.86
N LEU A 183 5.80 5.33 -4.64
CA LEU A 183 6.06 4.68 -3.34
C LEU A 183 7.52 4.22 -3.19
N ASP A 184 8.20 3.98 -4.32
CA ASP A 184 9.61 3.66 -4.37
C ASP A 184 10.40 4.87 -4.91
N PRO A 185 11.23 5.54 -4.09
CA PRO A 185 12.06 6.66 -4.53
C PRO A 185 13.07 6.31 -5.64
N SER A 186 13.32 5.02 -5.87
CA SER A 186 14.23 4.51 -6.90
C SER A 186 13.52 4.14 -8.21
N ALA A 187 12.19 4.19 -8.26
CA ALA A 187 11.38 3.90 -9.45
C ALA A 187 10.69 5.15 -10.01
N LEU A 188 10.07 5.01 -11.18
CA LEU A 188 9.14 6.02 -11.69
C LEU A 188 7.85 6.00 -10.87
N ALA A 189 7.11 7.11 -10.90
CA ALA A 189 5.80 7.21 -10.27
C ALA A 189 4.87 6.07 -10.71
N ASP A 190 4.11 5.57 -9.74
CA ASP A 190 3.34 4.34 -9.84
C ASP A 190 2.26 4.43 -10.92
N ASP A 191 2.15 3.40 -11.76
CA ASP A 191 1.11 3.28 -12.79
C ASP A 191 -0.22 2.81 -12.15
N LYS A 192 -0.78 3.68 -11.30
CA LYS A 192 -2.06 3.49 -10.62
C LYS A 192 -2.79 4.81 -10.45
N GLU A 193 -4.12 4.76 -10.48
CA GLU A 193 -4.97 5.85 -10.03
C GLU A 193 -5.73 5.38 -8.78
N PHE A 194 -6.03 6.30 -7.87
CA PHE A 194 -6.71 5.95 -6.63
C PHE A 194 -7.62 7.06 -6.12
N VAL A 195 -8.53 6.70 -5.22
CA VAL A 195 -9.29 7.65 -4.41
C VAL A 195 -9.10 7.30 -2.96
N ASP A 196 -8.68 8.27 -2.16
CA ASP A 196 -8.68 8.15 -0.70
C ASP A 196 -10.02 8.62 -0.13
N LEU A 197 -10.60 7.72 0.65
CA LEU A 197 -11.84 7.85 1.39
C LEU A 197 -11.57 7.54 2.87
N GLY A 198 -12.58 7.69 3.71
CA GLY A 198 -12.57 7.18 5.08
C GLY A 198 -13.96 7.26 5.67
N LEU A 199 -14.04 7.33 7.00
CA LEU A 199 -15.32 7.62 7.66
C LEU A 199 -15.79 9.02 7.25
N ASP A 200 -17.04 9.11 6.79
CA ASP A 200 -17.65 10.36 6.38
C ASP A 200 -18.07 11.16 7.63
N VAL A 201 -17.16 11.98 8.12
CA VAL A 201 -17.35 12.74 9.36
C VAL A 201 -17.53 14.21 9.03
N GLN A 202 -18.70 14.75 9.37
CA GLN A 202 -18.93 16.19 9.30
C GLN A 202 -18.11 16.88 10.40
N LEU A 203 -17.31 17.88 10.00
CA LEU A 203 -16.54 18.66 10.96
C LEU A 203 -17.48 19.59 11.74
N GLY A 204 -17.28 19.66 13.05
CA GLY A 204 -18.06 20.54 13.92
C GLY A 204 -17.87 22.02 13.57
N PRO A 205 -18.77 22.92 14.02
CA PRO A 205 -18.67 24.34 13.76
C PRO A 205 -17.30 24.90 14.18
N GLY A 206 -16.60 25.57 13.25
CA GLY A 206 -15.30 26.20 13.50
C GLY A 206 -14.09 25.25 13.43
N VAL A 207 -14.29 23.95 13.25
CA VAL A 207 -13.21 22.98 13.06
C VAL A 207 -12.77 22.97 11.59
N GLN A 208 -11.48 23.23 11.34
CA GLN A 208 -10.90 23.16 10.00
C GLN A 208 -10.32 21.76 9.74
N PRO A 209 -10.20 21.32 8.48
CA PRO A 209 -9.56 20.05 8.14
C PRO A 209 -8.14 19.87 8.70
N LYS A 210 -7.38 20.97 8.84
CA LYS A 210 -6.04 20.96 9.45
C LYS A 210 -6.05 20.66 10.95
N ASP A 211 -7.16 20.93 11.63
CA ASP A 211 -7.31 20.70 13.07
C ASP A 211 -7.62 19.22 13.37
N ARG A 212 -8.06 18.47 12.33
CA ARG A 212 -8.31 17.03 12.36
C ARG A 212 -7.72 16.37 11.10
N PRO A 213 -6.39 16.19 11.03
CA PRO A 213 -5.76 15.61 9.85
C PRO A 213 -6.30 14.20 9.58
N PHE A 214 -6.40 13.83 8.30
CA PHE A 214 -6.92 12.54 7.82
C PHE A 214 -8.40 12.25 8.14
N CYS A 215 -9.12 13.24 8.69
CA CYS A 215 -10.55 13.18 8.97
C CYS A 215 -11.31 14.25 8.18
N GLY A 216 -12.62 14.07 8.08
CA GLY A 216 -13.54 15.00 7.42
C GLY A 216 -14.41 14.29 6.38
N PRO A 217 -15.28 15.06 5.70
CA PRO A 217 -16.21 14.50 4.75
C PRO A 217 -15.49 13.93 3.54
N ASN A 218 -16.00 12.82 3.02
CA ASN A 218 -15.55 12.26 1.75
C ASN A 218 -15.86 13.25 0.61
N LYS A 219 -15.01 13.23 -0.43
CA LYS A 219 -15.20 14.06 -1.61
C LYS A 219 -15.78 13.19 -2.72
N TRP A 220 -16.91 13.63 -3.27
CA TRP A 220 -17.61 12.93 -4.34
C TRP A 220 -17.84 13.86 -5.54
N PRO A 221 -17.64 13.39 -6.79
CA PRO A 221 -18.05 14.14 -7.97
C PRO A 221 -19.55 14.44 -7.94
N ARG A 222 -19.96 15.53 -8.58
CA ARG A 222 -21.37 15.98 -8.58
C ARG A 222 -22.31 14.89 -9.10
N CYS A 223 -21.91 14.15 -10.13
CA CYS A 223 -22.73 13.06 -10.67
C CYS A 223 -22.85 11.89 -9.69
N VAL A 224 -21.86 11.62 -8.83
CA VAL A 224 -21.94 10.58 -7.80
C VAL A 224 -22.92 10.99 -6.72
N VAL A 225 -22.95 12.26 -6.33
CA VAL A 225 -23.92 12.76 -5.34
C VAL A 225 -25.36 12.77 -5.89
N GLY A 226 -25.54 13.07 -7.18
CA GLY A 226 -26.88 13.23 -7.77
C GLY A 226 -27.40 12.01 -8.54
N GLU A 227 -26.66 11.59 -9.57
CA GLU A 227 -27.11 10.63 -10.58
C GLU A 227 -26.70 9.18 -10.27
N LYS A 228 -25.57 9.01 -9.56
CA LYS A 228 -24.95 7.72 -9.24
C LYS A 228 -24.69 7.55 -7.73
N PRO A 229 -25.70 7.77 -6.86
CA PRO A 229 -25.52 7.73 -5.40
C PRO A 229 -25.01 6.38 -4.91
N MET A 230 -25.36 5.29 -5.61
CA MET A 230 -24.93 3.94 -5.24
C MET A 230 -23.41 3.74 -5.21
N ILE A 231 -22.64 4.54 -5.97
CA ILE A 231 -21.17 4.49 -5.88
C ILE A 231 -20.73 4.92 -4.47
N LYS A 232 -21.22 6.07 -4.01
CA LYS A 232 -20.92 6.59 -2.68
C LYS A 232 -21.43 5.63 -1.61
N ASP A 233 -22.70 5.25 -1.68
CA ASP A 233 -23.37 4.52 -0.60
C ASP A 233 -22.76 3.13 -0.40
N SER A 234 -22.40 2.43 -1.48
CA SER A 234 -21.77 1.11 -1.39
C SER A 234 -20.37 1.18 -0.78
N LEU A 235 -19.58 2.20 -1.15
CA LEU A 235 -18.23 2.38 -0.63
C LEU A 235 -18.24 2.81 0.84
N GLU A 236 -19.10 3.74 1.23
CA GLU A 236 -19.20 4.18 2.63
C GLU A 236 -19.75 3.09 3.54
N GLN A 237 -20.73 2.31 3.07
CA GLN A 237 -21.20 1.13 3.82
C GLN A 237 -20.07 0.11 4.01
N TYR A 238 -19.29 -0.17 2.97
CA TYR A 238 -18.18 -1.11 3.03
C TYR A 238 -17.09 -0.65 3.99
N ILE A 239 -16.74 0.63 4.00
CA ILE A 239 -15.80 1.23 4.96
C ILE A 239 -16.27 1.00 6.40
N GLU A 240 -17.55 1.17 6.68
CA GLU A 240 -18.12 0.98 8.01
C GLU A 240 -18.16 -0.50 8.44
N GLU A 241 -18.39 -1.42 7.51
CA GLU A 241 -18.25 -2.87 7.77
C GLU A 241 -16.78 -3.24 8.05
N CYS A 242 -15.83 -2.72 7.26
CA CYS A 242 -14.40 -2.92 7.48
C CYS A 242 -13.94 -2.33 8.82
N ARG A 243 -14.44 -1.15 9.22
CA ARG A 243 -14.14 -0.55 10.52
C ARG A 243 -14.51 -1.49 11.66
N ARG A 244 -15.72 -2.06 11.63
CA ARG A 244 -16.18 -3.03 12.65
C ARG A 244 -15.36 -4.33 12.65
N ALA A 245 -14.95 -4.81 11.49
CA ALA A 245 -14.04 -5.95 11.40
C ALA A 245 -12.66 -5.62 11.98
N ALA A 246 -12.13 -4.42 11.74
CA ALA A 246 -10.86 -3.95 12.29
C ALA A 246 -10.88 -3.92 13.83
N GLU A 247 -11.98 -3.44 14.44
CA GLU A 247 -12.13 -3.43 15.90
C GLU A 247 -12.07 -4.84 16.50
N LYS A 248 -12.72 -5.82 15.87
CA LYS A 248 -12.62 -7.23 16.29
C LYS A 248 -11.19 -7.74 16.16
N LEU A 249 -10.54 -7.44 15.03
CA LEU A 249 -9.16 -7.82 14.80
C LEU A 249 -8.21 -7.21 15.84
N LEU A 250 -8.38 -5.94 16.20
CA LEU A 250 -7.56 -5.27 17.21
C LEU A 250 -7.68 -5.92 18.59
N ARG A 251 -8.89 -6.30 19.00
CA ARG A 251 -9.10 -7.07 20.25
C ARG A 251 -8.39 -8.42 20.18
N ALA A 252 -8.46 -9.10 19.04
CA ALA A 252 -7.77 -10.38 18.84
C ALA A 252 -6.23 -10.21 18.86
N VAL A 253 -5.72 -9.10 18.32
CA VAL A 253 -4.29 -8.75 18.42
C VAL A 253 -3.91 -8.42 19.87
N ALA A 254 -4.74 -7.75 20.65
CA ALA A 254 -4.46 -7.52 22.07
C ALA A 254 -4.23 -8.83 22.81
N LEU A 255 -5.10 -9.82 22.59
CA LEU A 255 -4.93 -11.16 23.16
C LEU A 255 -3.66 -11.87 22.66
N SER A 256 -3.29 -11.70 21.39
CA SER A 256 -2.05 -12.25 20.83
C SER A 256 -0.78 -11.71 21.51
N LEU A 257 -0.88 -10.53 22.11
CA LEU A 257 0.20 -9.83 22.82
C LEU A 257 0.12 -10.01 24.33
N ASP A 258 -0.75 -10.89 24.83
CA ASP A 258 -1.02 -11.10 26.25
C ASP A 258 -1.47 -9.81 26.98
N LEU A 259 -2.22 -8.95 26.27
CA LEU A 259 -2.81 -7.71 26.78
C LEU A 259 -4.30 -7.89 27.11
N ASP A 260 -4.87 -6.92 27.84
CA ASP A 260 -6.31 -6.86 28.10
C ASP A 260 -7.11 -6.82 26.79
N PHE A 261 -8.27 -7.48 26.78
CA PHE A 261 -9.12 -7.66 25.59
C PHE A 261 -9.49 -6.34 24.90
N ASP A 262 -9.71 -5.29 25.69
CA ASP A 262 -10.13 -3.94 25.30
C ASP A 262 -8.95 -2.94 25.23
N PHE A 263 -7.70 -3.42 25.31
CA PHE A 263 -6.50 -2.56 25.39
C PHE A 263 -6.44 -1.45 24.32
N PHE A 264 -6.84 -1.77 23.08
CA PHE A 264 -6.81 -0.80 21.98
C PHE A 264 -8.05 0.08 21.86
N GLU A 265 -9.15 -0.20 22.58
CA GLU A 265 -10.41 0.53 22.42
C GLU A 265 -10.24 2.02 22.70
N GLN A 266 -9.46 2.38 23.71
CA GLN A 266 -9.16 3.78 24.06
C GLN A 266 -8.38 4.52 22.97
N LEU A 267 -7.67 3.79 22.10
CA LEU A 267 -6.90 4.35 20.99
C LEU A 267 -7.74 4.42 19.70
N THR A 268 -8.91 3.78 19.67
CA THR A 268 -9.77 3.67 18.48
C THR A 268 -11.20 4.14 18.70
N ASP A 269 -11.49 4.87 19.77
CA ASP A 269 -12.82 5.47 20.04
C ASP A 269 -13.22 6.52 18.99
N ASP A 270 -12.24 7.25 18.45
CA ASP A 270 -12.39 8.16 17.31
C ASP A 270 -11.27 7.89 16.28
N PRO A 271 -11.37 6.77 15.53
CA PRO A 271 -10.24 6.26 14.76
C PRO A 271 -10.07 7.03 13.46
N VAL A 272 -8.81 7.22 13.07
CA VAL A 272 -8.46 7.64 11.71
C VAL A 272 -8.60 6.42 10.80
N VAL A 273 -9.58 6.46 9.91
CA VAL A 273 -9.75 5.45 8.86
C VAL A 273 -9.41 6.09 7.51
N ILE A 274 -8.50 5.44 6.78
CA ILE A 274 -8.21 5.74 5.39
C ILE A 274 -8.52 4.48 4.60
N HIS A 275 -9.42 4.60 3.64
CA HIS A 275 -9.76 3.55 2.71
C HIS A 275 -9.41 4.01 1.30
N ARG A 276 -8.52 3.26 0.64
CA ARG A 276 -8.05 3.59 -0.70
C ARG A 276 -8.62 2.60 -1.71
N ILE A 277 -9.46 3.08 -2.61
CA ILE A 277 -9.80 2.31 -3.81
C ILE A 277 -8.74 2.58 -4.88
N ILE A 278 -8.22 1.52 -5.51
CA ILE A 278 -7.11 1.61 -6.45
C ILE A 278 -7.51 0.93 -7.76
N HIS A 279 -7.19 1.57 -8.88
CA HIS A 279 -7.25 0.98 -10.20
C HIS A 279 -5.85 0.96 -10.83
N TYR A 280 -5.41 -0.25 -11.17
CA TYR A 280 -4.19 -0.50 -11.93
C TYR A 280 -4.58 -0.73 -13.39
N PRO A 281 -4.23 0.18 -14.32
CA PRO A 281 -4.49 -0.04 -15.73
C PRO A 281 -3.78 -1.28 -16.25
N ALA A 282 -4.35 -1.90 -17.29
CA ALA A 282 -3.70 -2.99 -17.99
C ALA A 282 -2.36 -2.54 -18.59
N VAL A 283 -1.31 -3.34 -18.34
CA VAL A 283 0.03 -3.10 -18.90
C VAL A 283 0.12 -3.80 -20.26
N GLU A 284 0.12 -3.03 -21.35
CA GLU A 284 0.17 -3.61 -22.71
C GLU A 284 1.52 -4.28 -23.02
N LYS A 285 2.61 -3.81 -22.42
CA LYS A 285 3.96 -4.37 -22.57
C LYS A 285 4.71 -4.28 -21.24
N PHE A 286 5.18 -5.42 -20.76
CA PHE A 286 6.08 -5.48 -19.63
C PHE A 286 7.41 -4.81 -20.00
N GLU A 287 7.79 -3.74 -19.30
CA GLU A 287 9.09 -3.10 -19.47
C GLU A 287 10.12 -3.82 -18.58
N GLU A 288 11.00 -4.62 -19.19
CA GLU A 288 12.06 -5.38 -18.49
C GLU A 288 13.03 -4.50 -17.66
N SER A 289 13.03 -3.19 -17.89
CA SER A 289 13.85 -2.24 -17.13
C SER A 289 13.53 -2.24 -15.63
N GLY A 290 12.32 -2.69 -15.24
CA GLY A 290 11.86 -2.65 -13.85
C GLY A 290 11.60 -1.24 -13.31
N LEU A 291 11.77 -0.20 -14.13
CA LEU A 291 11.60 1.20 -13.74
C LEU A 291 10.14 1.63 -13.66
N ARG A 292 9.26 0.91 -14.38
CA ARG A 292 7.82 1.08 -14.32
C ARG A 292 7.20 -0.03 -13.50
N ILE A 293 6.61 0.35 -12.38
CA ILE A 293 5.96 -0.54 -11.45
C ILE A 293 4.56 -0.03 -11.12
N SER A 294 3.61 -0.96 -10.95
CA SER A 294 2.24 -0.61 -10.61
C SER A 294 2.14 -0.02 -9.20
N ALA A 295 2.86 -0.59 -8.24
CA ALA A 295 3.09 -0.03 -6.92
C ALA A 295 4.49 -0.43 -6.44
N GLY A 296 5.25 0.53 -5.91
CA GLY A 296 6.55 0.29 -5.30
C GLY A 296 6.49 -0.63 -4.08
N LYS A 297 7.62 -1.27 -3.74
CA LYS A 297 7.75 -1.98 -2.46
C LYS A 297 7.71 -0.96 -1.32
N HIS A 298 6.77 -1.14 -0.39
CA HIS A 298 6.60 -0.25 0.75
C HIS A 298 6.05 -1.04 1.95
N THR A 299 6.00 -0.35 3.09
CA THR A 299 5.13 -0.72 4.21
C THR A 299 4.12 0.42 4.38
N ASP A 300 2.90 0.09 4.78
CA ASP A 300 1.98 1.09 5.30
C ASP A 300 2.54 1.75 6.58
N TYR A 301 1.94 2.88 6.95
CA TYR A 301 2.39 3.79 8.01
C TYR A 301 2.36 3.17 9.43
#